data_AF-A0A1B1AMQ2-F1
#
_entry.id   AF-A0A1B1AMQ2-F1
#
_cell.length_a   1.000
_cell.length_b   1.000
_cell.length_c   1.000
_cell.angle_alpha   90.00
_cell.angle_beta   90.00
_cell.angle_gamma   90.00
#
_symmetry.space_group_name_H-M   'P 1'
#
loop_
_entity.id
_entity.type
_entity.pdbx_description
1 polymer ?
#
loop_
_entity_poly.entity_id
_entity_poly.type
_entity_poly.pdbx_seq_one_letter_code
_entity_poly.pdbx_strand_id
1 'polypeptide(L)'
;MRLAAALLFLIALSACSQGTAETSVAAPRGQYVALSGDYKASSNTARAITGAMIIQRGGVTFSNGVILYTRTLTPRHGGDLIAKNGDSYAAAVVGPGSLSIELRRITEQVTPAGVIGLCGAERPQYVALAYDERATTVTMLVFSGDEPPGPEAVSSRICARFGYAAPEGARTREGVVL
;
A
#
# COMPACT_ATOMS: atom_id res chain seq x y z
N MET A 1 81.82 -19.78 5.66
CA MET A 1 81.93 -20.45 6.97
C MET A 1 80.63 -20.25 7.74
N ARG A 2 79.98 -21.36 8.13
CA ARG A 2 78.97 -21.55 9.21
C ARG A 2 77.57 -20.93 8.99
N LEU A 3 76.50 -21.70 8.66
CA LEU A 3 75.69 -22.69 9.42
C LEU A 3 75.03 -22.14 10.69
N ALA A 4 73.69 -22.01 10.68
CA ALA A 4 72.72 -22.39 11.73
C ALA A 4 71.32 -21.84 11.37
N ALA A 5 70.37 -22.70 11.00
CA ALA A 5 69.26 -23.21 11.84
C ALA A 5 67.97 -22.40 11.62
N ALA A 6 67.07 -22.77 10.71
CA ALA A 6 66.09 -23.86 10.82
C ALA A 6 65.27 -23.79 12.12
N LEU A 7 64.11 -23.12 12.07
CA LEU A 7 62.99 -23.40 12.98
C LEU A 7 61.69 -23.48 12.18
N LEU A 8 61.25 -24.71 11.98
CA LEU A 8 59.87 -25.06 11.66
C LEU A 8 58.97 -24.67 12.84
N PHE A 9 57.87 -23.98 12.58
CA PHE A 9 56.62 -24.19 13.30
C PHE A 9 55.44 -24.13 12.34
N LEU A 10 54.93 -25.34 12.03
CA LEU A 10 53.61 -25.57 11.49
C LEU A 10 52.56 -25.12 12.51
N ILE A 11 51.65 -24.23 12.13
CA ILE A 11 50.35 -24.07 12.79
C ILE A 11 49.23 -24.06 11.75
N ALA A 12 48.56 -25.21 11.70
CA ALA A 12 47.14 -25.48 11.55
C ALA A 12 46.25 -24.58 10.66
N LEU A 13 45.87 -25.18 9.54
CA LEU A 13 44.52 -25.32 8.97
C LEU A 13 43.31 -24.72 9.73
N SER A 14 42.38 -24.26 8.88
CA SER A 14 40.92 -24.23 9.03
C SER A 14 40.30 -23.14 9.91
N ALA A 15 39.92 -22.04 9.26
CA ALA A 15 38.75 -21.27 9.65
C ALA A 15 37.90 -20.99 8.39
N CYS A 16 37.35 -22.05 7.79
CA CYS A 16 36.14 -21.91 6.98
C CYS A 16 35.00 -21.61 7.97
N SER A 17 34.75 -20.34 8.26
CA SER A 17 33.53 -19.97 8.97
C SER A 17 32.36 -20.31 8.04
N GLN A 18 31.60 -21.31 8.48
CA GLN A 18 30.35 -21.72 7.89
C GLN A 18 29.44 -20.48 7.90
N GLY A 19 29.26 -19.88 6.73
CA GLY A 19 28.11 -19.02 6.50
C GLY A 19 26.88 -19.89 6.69
N THR A 20 26.24 -19.77 7.85
CA THR A 20 24.83 -20.10 8.00
C THR A 20 24.11 -19.22 7.00
N ALA A 21 23.92 -19.74 5.79
CA ALA A 21 22.82 -19.34 4.95
C ALA A 21 21.57 -19.66 5.78
N GLU A 22 21.12 -18.67 6.56
CA GLU A 22 19.74 -18.58 6.98
C GLU A 22 18.95 -18.67 5.69
N THR A 23 18.49 -19.88 5.39
CA THR A 23 17.39 -20.10 4.47
C THR A 23 16.24 -19.38 5.14
N SER A 24 16.12 -18.08 4.81
CA SER A 24 14.96 -17.28 5.07
C SER A 24 13.85 -18.03 4.37
N VAL A 25 13.13 -18.84 5.16
CA VAL A 25 11.89 -19.47 4.73
C VAL A 25 11.00 -18.28 4.44
N ALA A 26 10.95 -17.88 3.18
CA ALA A 26 10.05 -16.86 2.70
C ALA A 26 8.68 -17.29 3.20
N ALA A 27 8.13 -16.51 4.14
CA ALA A 27 6.82 -16.76 4.68
C ALA A 27 5.86 -17.01 3.50
N PRO A 28 4.91 -17.95 3.60
CA PRO A 28 3.95 -18.17 2.55
C PRO A 28 3.38 -16.81 2.18
N ARG A 29 3.54 -16.38 0.93
CA ARG A 29 2.96 -15.13 0.46
C ARG A 29 1.46 -15.30 0.63
N GLY A 30 0.95 -14.81 1.76
CA GLY A 30 -0.47 -14.85 2.09
C GLY A 30 -1.20 -14.35 0.87
N GLN A 31 -2.14 -15.15 0.38
CA GLN A 31 -2.85 -14.85 -0.86
C GLN A 31 -3.69 -13.61 -0.58
N TYR A 32 -3.14 -12.43 -0.91
CA TYR A 32 -3.78 -11.17 -0.58
C TYR A 32 -5.06 -11.05 -1.40
N VAL A 33 -6.20 -11.03 -0.72
CA VAL A 33 -7.50 -10.84 -1.34
C VAL A 33 -7.69 -9.35 -1.58
N ALA A 34 -7.62 -8.94 -2.85
CA ALA A 34 -7.92 -7.57 -3.24
C ALA A 34 -9.33 -7.20 -2.80
N LEU A 35 -9.46 -6.00 -2.21
CA LEU A 35 -10.71 -5.47 -1.71
C LEU A 35 -11.70 -5.26 -2.87
N SER A 36 -12.96 -5.64 -2.64
CA SER A 36 -14.05 -5.42 -3.57
C SER A 36 -15.36 -5.18 -2.83
N GLY A 37 -16.23 -4.35 -3.39
CA GLY A 37 -17.55 -4.09 -2.82
C GLY A 37 -18.09 -2.70 -3.13
N ASP A 38 -19.31 -2.47 -2.65
CA ASP A 38 -20.01 -1.20 -2.76
C ASP A 38 -19.93 -0.44 -1.43
N TYR A 39 -19.57 0.83 -1.50
CA TYR A 39 -19.31 1.66 -0.34
C TYR A 39 -20.04 3.00 -0.43
N LYS A 40 -20.75 3.37 0.64
CA LYS A 40 -21.41 4.67 0.77
C LYS A 40 -20.42 5.71 1.27
N ALA A 41 -20.50 6.94 0.74
CA ALA A 41 -19.68 8.05 1.23
C ALA A 41 -19.98 8.35 2.70
N SER A 42 -18.95 8.37 3.56
CA SER A 42 -19.08 8.66 4.98
C SER A 42 -18.47 10.01 5.35
N SER A 43 -17.33 10.38 4.76
CA SER A 43 -16.72 11.70 4.98
C SER A 43 -17.47 12.82 4.23
N ASN A 44 -17.42 14.05 4.78
CA ASN A 44 -18.00 15.22 4.11
C ASN A 44 -17.40 15.42 2.71
N THR A 45 -16.08 15.25 2.59
CA THR A 45 -15.36 15.35 1.32
C THR A 45 -15.82 14.31 0.30
N ALA A 46 -16.01 13.05 0.70
CA ALA A 46 -16.52 12.01 -0.18
C ALA A 46 -17.95 12.31 -0.64
N ARG A 47 -18.82 12.76 0.28
CA ARG A 47 -20.20 13.14 -0.04
C ARG A 47 -20.27 14.32 -1.02
N ALA A 48 -19.38 15.30 -0.89
CA ALA A 48 -19.36 16.49 -1.72
C ALA A 48 -18.70 16.27 -3.09
N ILE A 49 -17.64 15.45 -3.18
CA ILE A 49 -16.80 15.36 -4.37
C ILE A 49 -17.08 14.10 -5.17
N THR A 50 -17.07 12.92 -4.54
CA THR A 50 -17.09 11.63 -5.25
C THR A 50 -18.46 10.94 -5.25
N GLY A 51 -19.25 11.15 -4.20
CA GLY A 51 -20.40 10.30 -3.90
C GLY A 51 -19.95 8.90 -3.47
N ALA A 52 -20.83 7.90 -3.64
CA ALA A 52 -20.53 6.50 -3.32
C ALA A 52 -19.41 5.94 -4.22
N MET A 53 -18.83 4.81 -3.81
CA MET A 53 -17.67 4.19 -4.45
C MET A 53 -17.91 2.70 -4.64
N ILE A 54 -17.54 2.19 -5.81
CA ILE A 54 -17.53 0.75 -6.12
C ILE A 54 -16.08 0.35 -6.35
N ILE A 55 -15.59 -0.60 -5.56
CA ILE A 55 -14.24 -1.15 -5.69
C ILE A 55 -14.31 -2.49 -6.42
N GLN A 56 -13.54 -2.61 -7.49
CA GLN A 56 -13.34 -3.85 -8.23
C GLN A 56 -11.85 -4.14 -8.40
N ARG A 57 -11.50 -5.32 -8.89
CA ARG A 57 -10.09 -5.65 -9.17
C ARG A 57 -9.45 -4.67 -10.15
N GLY A 58 -10.17 -4.31 -11.22
CA GLY A 58 -9.62 -3.50 -12.31
C GLY A 58 -9.63 -2.00 -12.04
N GLY A 59 -10.27 -1.54 -10.96
CA GLY A 59 -10.48 -0.11 -10.76
C GLY A 59 -11.43 0.25 -9.65
N VAL A 60 -11.70 1.55 -9.58
CA VAL A 60 -12.61 2.18 -8.64
C VAL A 60 -13.53 3.13 -9.41
N THR A 61 -14.84 3.00 -9.21
CA THR A 61 -15.85 3.86 -9.83
C THR A 61 -16.57 4.68 -8.78
N PHE A 62 -16.79 5.96 -9.04
CA PHE A 62 -17.48 6.88 -8.14
C PHE A 62 -18.86 7.29 -8.69
N SER A 63 -19.81 7.62 -7.81
CA SER A 63 -21.15 8.05 -8.23
C SER A 63 -21.19 9.35 -9.02
N ASN A 64 -20.17 10.20 -8.89
CA ASN A 64 -20.02 11.39 -9.73
C ASN A 64 -19.57 11.07 -11.17
N GLY A 65 -19.38 9.79 -11.51
CA GLY A 65 -19.00 9.31 -12.83
C GLY A 65 -17.49 9.22 -13.07
N VAL A 66 -16.65 9.61 -12.10
CA VAL A 66 -15.20 9.42 -12.20
C VAL A 66 -14.86 7.92 -12.12
N ILE A 67 -13.96 7.46 -12.98
CA ILE A 67 -13.46 6.08 -13.00
C ILE A 67 -11.94 6.09 -12.92
N LEU A 68 -11.37 5.29 -12.03
CA LEU A 68 -9.95 4.99 -11.97
C LEU A 68 -9.72 3.56 -12.43
N TYR A 69 -8.97 3.38 -13.50
CA TYR A 69 -8.40 2.08 -13.84
C TYR A 69 -7.10 1.90 -13.09
N THR A 70 -6.93 0.74 -12.45
CA THR A 70 -5.83 0.53 -11.52
C THR A 70 -5.21 -0.85 -11.64
N ARG A 71 -3.93 -0.95 -11.26
CA ARG A 71 -3.25 -2.22 -10.97
C ARG A 71 -2.84 -2.28 -9.50
N THR A 72 -3.14 -3.39 -8.83
CA THR A 72 -2.72 -3.62 -7.45
C THR A 72 -1.20 -3.76 -7.37
N LEU A 73 -0.59 -3.17 -6.35
CA LEU A 73 0.82 -3.27 -6.00
C LEU A 73 1.00 -4.18 -4.77
N THR A 74 2.23 -4.34 -4.30
CA THR A 74 2.49 -5.04 -3.05
C THR A 74 1.71 -4.37 -1.90
N PRO A 75 0.90 -5.14 -1.15
CA PRO A 75 0.18 -4.62 0.02
C PRO A 75 1.12 -3.99 1.05
N ARG A 76 0.57 -3.06 1.83
CA ARG A 76 1.27 -2.36 2.91
C ARG A 76 0.51 -2.54 4.22
N HIS A 77 1.16 -2.17 5.32
CA HIS A 77 0.57 -2.12 6.65
C HIS A 77 0.42 -0.67 7.13
N GLY A 78 -0.48 -0.44 8.09
CA GLY A 78 -0.71 0.88 8.66
C GLY A 78 0.56 1.53 9.23
N GLY A 79 1.49 0.74 9.77
CA GLY A 79 2.77 1.22 10.27
C GLY A 79 3.79 1.65 9.21
N ASP A 80 3.58 1.29 7.93
CA ASP A 80 4.53 1.62 6.86
C ASP A 80 4.50 3.12 6.55
N LEU A 81 5.67 3.69 6.21
CA LEU A 81 5.79 5.08 5.82
C LEU A 81 5.25 5.33 4.41
N ILE A 82 4.63 6.48 4.22
CA ILE A 82 4.11 6.97 2.93
C ILE A 82 5.23 7.55 2.06
N ALA A 83 6.19 8.21 2.70
CA ALA A 83 7.34 8.86 2.09
C ALA A 83 8.53 8.77 3.04
N LYS A 84 9.72 8.98 2.49
CA LYS A 84 10.97 9.06 3.23
C LYS A 84 10.86 10.14 4.30
N ASN A 85 10.99 9.75 5.56
CA ASN A 85 10.81 10.61 6.73
C ASN A 85 9.43 11.27 6.84
N GLY A 86 8.41 10.72 6.17
CA GLY A 86 7.03 11.19 6.22
C GLY A 86 6.19 10.44 7.25
N ASP A 87 4.87 10.69 7.21
CA ASP A 87 3.90 10.00 8.05
C ASP A 87 3.72 8.53 7.63
N SER A 88 3.27 7.71 8.58
CA SER A 88 2.76 6.37 8.28
C SER A 88 1.34 6.42 7.70
N TYR A 89 0.91 5.33 7.04
CA TYR A 89 -0.47 5.21 6.57
C TYR A 89 -1.50 5.36 7.70
N ALA A 90 -1.23 4.74 8.86
CA ALA A 90 -2.10 4.82 10.03
C ALA A 90 -2.20 6.26 10.56
N ALA A 91 -1.09 7.00 10.62
CA ALA A 91 -1.10 8.40 11.02
C ALA A 91 -1.93 9.25 10.03
N ALA A 92 -1.75 9.06 8.73
CA ALA A 92 -2.46 9.81 7.69
C ALA A 92 -3.99 9.63 7.71
N VAL A 93 -4.46 8.44 8.12
CA VAL A 93 -5.90 8.16 8.26
C VAL A 93 -6.42 8.32 9.68
N VAL A 94 -5.56 8.66 10.64
CA VAL A 94 -5.89 8.73 12.08
C VAL A 94 -6.49 7.39 12.57
N GLY A 95 -5.84 6.29 12.18
CA GLY A 95 -6.26 4.92 12.49
C GLY A 95 -5.20 4.11 13.24
N PRO A 96 -5.50 2.85 13.59
CA PRO A 96 -4.54 1.99 14.27
C PRO A 96 -3.43 1.52 13.33
N GLY A 97 -2.27 1.14 13.89
CA GLY A 97 -1.15 0.58 13.12
C GLY A 97 -1.46 -0.76 12.44
N SER A 98 -2.50 -1.47 12.90
CA SER A 98 -2.94 -2.76 12.39
C SER A 98 -3.76 -2.70 11.10
N LEU A 99 -3.97 -1.51 10.52
CA LEU A 99 -4.70 -1.37 9.26
C LEU A 99 -4.03 -2.15 8.12
N SER A 100 -4.86 -2.74 7.27
CA SER A 100 -4.45 -3.27 5.98
C SER A 100 -4.50 -2.16 4.94
N ILE A 101 -3.46 -2.08 4.11
CA ILE A 101 -3.35 -1.07 3.07
C ILE A 101 -3.25 -1.75 1.71
N GLU A 102 -4.31 -1.65 0.91
CA GLU A 102 -4.25 -2.03 -0.50
C GLU A 102 -3.75 -0.85 -1.32
N LEU A 103 -2.50 -0.94 -1.80
CA LEU A 103 -1.92 0.07 -2.67
C LEU A 103 -2.19 -0.29 -4.15
N ARG A 104 -2.66 0.67 -4.93
CA ARG A 104 -2.89 0.52 -6.38
C ARG A 104 -2.28 1.69 -7.15
N ARG A 105 -1.69 1.39 -8.32
CA ARG A 105 -1.29 2.42 -9.30
C ARG A 105 -2.45 2.72 -10.23
N ILE A 106 -2.75 3.99 -10.43
CA ILE A 106 -3.70 4.46 -11.43
C ILE A 106 -3.02 4.37 -12.80
N THR A 107 -3.59 3.59 -13.71
CA THR A 107 -3.12 3.50 -15.10
C THR A 107 -3.84 4.51 -15.99
N GLU A 108 -5.11 4.77 -15.68
CA GLU A 108 -5.96 5.70 -16.42
C GLU A 108 -7.04 6.27 -15.50
N GLN A 109 -7.44 7.52 -15.76
CA GLN A 109 -8.56 8.17 -15.10
C GLN A 109 -9.50 8.73 -16.16
N VAL A 110 -10.78 8.40 -16.03
CA VAL A 110 -11.87 9.01 -16.81
C VAL A 110 -12.60 9.98 -15.90
N THR A 111 -12.71 11.24 -16.34
CA THR A 111 -13.40 12.31 -15.62
C THR A 111 -14.49 12.88 -16.53
N PRO A 112 -15.78 12.83 -16.14
CA PRO A 112 -16.83 13.47 -16.92
C PRO A 112 -16.63 14.97 -17.06
N ALA A 113 -17.14 15.56 -18.15
CA ALA A 113 -17.05 17.00 -18.37
C ALA A 113 -17.71 17.78 -17.21
N GLY A 114 -17.03 18.83 -16.73
CA GLY A 114 -17.51 19.67 -15.63
C GLY A 114 -17.30 19.08 -14.23
N VAL A 115 -16.74 17.87 -14.09
CA VAL A 115 -16.42 17.26 -12.79
C VAL A 115 -14.97 17.56 -12.41
N ILE A 116 -14.77 17.94 -11.15
CA ILE A 116 -13.42 18.17 -10.60
C ILE A 116 -12.75 16.81 -10.31
N GLY A 117 -11.50 16.65 -10.76
CA GLY A 117 -10.71 15.46 -10.49
C GLY A 117 -10.40 15.28 -9.00
N LEU A 118 -10.02 14.06 -8.61
CA LEU A 118 -9.80 13.73 -7.18
C LEU A 118 -8.76 14.62 -6.49
N CYS A 119 -7.77 15.12 -7.23
CA CYS A 119 -6.71 16.00 -6.73
C CYS A 119 -6.77 17.40 -7.36
N GLY A 120 -7.97 17.85 -7.71
CA GLY A 120 -8.18 19.17 -8.34
C GLY A 120 -7.50 19.24 -9.70
N ALA A 121 -6.49 20.10 -9.81
CA ALA A 121 -5.69 20.27 -11.03
C ALA A 121 -4.56 19.24 -11.17
N GLU A 122 -4.16 18.56 -10.08
CA GLU A 122 -3.12 17.55 -10.13
C GLU A 122 -3.67 16.20 -10.62
N ARG A 123 -2.88 15.50 -11.44
CA ARG A 123 -3.21 14.14 -11.87
C ARG A 123 -2.84 13.15 -10.75
N PRO A 124 -3.79 12.35 -10.24
CA PRO A 124 -3.49 11.31 -9.28
C PRO A 124 -2.77 10.13 -9.97
N GLN A 125 -1.81 9.53 -9.27
CA GLN A 125 -0.96 8.45 -9.77
C GLN A 125 -1.14 7.14 -8.99
N TYR A 126 -1.53 7.23 -7.71
CA TYR A 126 -1.75 6.08 -6.84
C TYR A 126 -2.96 6.30 -5.94
N VAL A 127 -3.57 5.20 -5.52
CA VAL A 127 -4.54 5.17 -4.43
C VAL A 127 -4.11 4.13 -3.39
N ALA A 128 -4.29 4.45 -2.12
CA ALA A 128 -4.20 3.47 -1.04
C ALA A 128 -5.57 3.35 -0.37
N LEU A 129 -6.05 2.13 -0.25
CA LEU A 129 -7.30 1.79 0.43
C LEU A 129 -6.90 1.26 1.82
N ALA A 130 -7.15 2.06 2.86
CA ALA A 130 -6.88 1.70 4.24
C ALA A 130 -8.15 1.16 4.90
N TYR A 131 -8.09 -0.05 5.46
CA TYR A 131 -9.25 -0.73 6.04
C TYR A 131 -8.82 -1.70 7.17
N ASP A 132 -9.76 -1.99 8.07
CA ASP A 132 -9.61 -3.03 9.09
C ASP A 132 -9.92 -4.43 8.52
N GLU A 133 -9.80 -5.48 9.33
CA GLU A 133 -10.06 -6.86 8.88
C GLU A 133 -11.45 -7.08 8.26
N ARG A 134 -12.48 -6.36 8.74
CA ARG A 134 -13.86 -6.49 8.24
C ARG A 134 -14.15 -5.60 7.05
N ALA A 135 -13.31 -4.61 6.78
CA ALA A 135 -13.47 -3.61 5.74
C ALA A 135 -14.84 -2.92 5.73
N THR A 136 -15.47 -2.78 6.91
CA THR A 136 -16.75 -2.06 7.06
C THR A 136 -16.57 -0.56 6.86
N THR A 137 -15.34 -0.07 7.05
CA THR A 137 -14.92 1.28 6.74
C THR A 137 -13.67 1.25 5.86
N VAL A 138 -13.61 2.16 4.89
CA VAL A 138 -12.47 2.32 4.00
C VAL A 138 -12.11 3.80 3.93
N THR A 139 -10.86 4.12 4.24
CA THR A 139 -10.30 5.43 3.92
C THR A 139 -9.45 5.32 2.68
N MET A 140 -9.84 6.02 1.61
CA MET A 140 -9.05 6.13 0.40
C MET A 140 -8.13 7.34 0.48
N LEU A 141 -6.84 7.10 0.39
CA LEU A 141 -5.82 8.13 0.18
C LEU A 141 -5.49 8.18 -1.31
N VAL A 142 -5.43 9.37 -1.88
CA VAL A 142 -5.06 9.60 -3.28
C VAL A 142 -3.74 10.35 -3.31
N PHE A 143 -2.80 9.86 -4.13
CA PHE A 143 -1.45 10.38 -4.18
C PHE A 143 -1.11 10.99 -5.54
N SER A 144 -0.33 12.06 -5.51
CA SER A 144 0.40 12.60 -6.66
C SER A 144 1.91 12.37 -6.48
N GLY A 145 2.65 12.42 -7.58
CA GLY A 145 4.07 12.05 -7.65
C GLY A 145 4.31 10.81 -8.53
N ASP A 146 5.53 10.68 -9.06
CA ASP A 146 5.84 9.67 -10.08
C ASP A 146 6.24 8.31 -9.53
N GLU A 147 6.46 8.22 -8.21
CA GLU A 147 6.91 7.02 -7.52
C GLU A 147 5.82 6.46 -6.59
N PRO A 148 5.82 5.14 -6.33
CA PRO A 148 4.84 4.54 -5.44
C PRO A 148 5.05 5.04 -4.00
N PRO A 149 3.96 5.35 -3.26
CA PRO A 149 4.05 5.66 -1.85
C PRO A 149 4.76 4.54 -1.05
N GLY A 150 5.74 4.92 -0.24
CA GLY A 150 6.59 4.02 0.52
C GLY A 150 7.77 4.71 1.22
N PRO A 151 8.55 3.98 2.02
CA PRO A 151 9.65 4.55 2.82
C PRO A 151 10.79 5.16 1.99
N GLU A 152 10.93 4.75 0.73
CA GLU A 152 11.95 5.29 -0.18
C GLU A 152 11.43 6.46 -1.03
N ALA A 153 10.13 6.77 -0.97
CA ALA A 153 9.53 7.79 -1.82
C ALA A 153 9.90 9.20 -1.36
N VAL A 154 10.35 10.06 -2.26
CA VAL A 154 10.80 11.43 -1.96
C VAL A 154 9.80 12.53 -2.34
N SER A 155 8.86 12.22 -3.23
CA SER A 155 7.96 13.14 -3.94
C SER A 155 6.49 12.66 -3.93
N SER A 156 6.24 11.42 -3.50
CA SER A 156 4.89 10.91 -3.28
C SER A 156 4.22 11.66 -2.13
N ARG A 157 3.06 12.25 -2.39
CA ARG A 157 2.30 13.04 -1.42
C ARG A 157 0.81 12.77 -1.52
N ILE A 158 0.10 12.84 -0.40
CA ILE A 158 -1.36 12.77 -0.38
C ILE A 158 -1.91 14.08 -0.95
N CYS A 159 -2.72 14.00 -2.00
CA CYS A 159 -3.45 15.14 -2.56
C CYS A 159 -4.93 15.12 -2.21
N ALA A 160 -5.48 13.97 -1.79
CA ALA A 160 -6.85 13.90 -1.26
C ALA A 160 -7.08 12.70 -0.34
N ARG A 161 -8.11 12.82 0.52
CA ARG A 161 -8.56 11.78 1.44
C ARG A 161 -10.09 11.69 1.44
N PHE A 162 -10.60 10.47 1.29
CA PHE A 162 -12.04 10.20 1.23
C PHE A 162 -12.39 9.03 2.16
N GLY A 163 -13.49 9.15 2.91
CA GLY A 163 -13.96 8.11 3.81
C GLY A 163 -15.25 7.49 3.28
N TYR A 164 -15.33 6.17 3.34
CA TYR A 164 -16.48 5.38 2.93
C TYR A 164 -16.83 4.30 3.95
N ALA A 165 -18.08 3.84 3.93
CA ALA A 165 -18.59 2.76 4.78
C ALA A 165 -19.38 1.74 3.94
N ALA A 166 -19.17 0.47 4.24
CA ALA A 166 -19.97 -0.65 3.74
C ALA A 166 -20.82 -1.17 4.92
N PRO A 167 -22.03 -0.62 5.14
CA PRO A 167 -22.86 -0.97 6.31
C PRO A 167 -23.35 -2.43 6.29
N GLU A 168 -23.27 -3.11 5.14
CA GLU A 168 -23.61 -4.53 4.98
C GLU A 168 -22.36 -5.43 4.88
N GLY A 169 -21.17 -4.87 5.15
CA GLY A 169 -19.88 -5.54 4.97
C GLY A 169 -19.38 -5.49 3.52
N ALA A 170 -18.07 -5.62 3.35
CA ALA A 170 -17.47 -5.82 2.03
C ALA A 170 -17.52 -7.31 1.65
N ARG A 171 -17.78 -7.62 0.38
CA ARG A 171 -17.62 -9.00 -0.11
C ARG A 171 -16.14 -9.26 -0.36
N THR A 172 -15.53 -10.09 0.47
CA THR A 172 -14.26 -10.73 0.14
C THR A 172 -14.55 -12.01 -0.66
N ARG A 173 -13.53 -12.60 -1.30
CA ARG A 173 -13.70 -13.91 -1.96
C ARG A 173 -14.11 -15.04 -1.01
N GLU A 174 -14.04 -14.81 0.30
CA GLU A 174 -14.37 -15.77 1.36
C GLU A 174 -15.83 -15.66 1.83
N GLY A 175 -16.58 -14.64 1.39
CA GLY A 175 -18.00 -14.46 1.72
C GLY A 175 -18.38 -13.00 1.99
N VAL A 176 -19.60 -12.80 2.51
CA VAL A 176 -20.00 -11.53 3.13
C VAL A 176 -19.44 -11.53 4.55
N VAL A 177 -18.55 -10.58 4.86
CA VAL A 177 -18.08 -10.37 6.25
C VAL A 177 -19.08 -9.45 6.93
N LEU A 178 -19.99 -10.03 7.72
CA LEU A 178 -20.98 -9.31 8.54
C LEU A 178 -20.35 -8.73 9.81
#